data_AF-A0A932XW96-F1
#
_entry.id   AF-A0A932XW96-F1
#
_cell.length_a   1.000
_cell.length_b   1.000
_cell.length_c   1.000
_cell.angle_alpha   90.00
_cell.angle_beta   90.00
_cell.angle_gamma   90.00
#
_symmetry.space_group_name_H-M   'P 1'
#
loop_
_entity.id
_entity.type
_entity.pdbx_description
1 polymer ?
#
loop_
_entity_poly.entity_id
_entity_poly.type
_entity_poly.pdbx_seq_one_letter_code
_entity_poly.pdbx_strand_id
1 'polypeptide(L)'
;MDKFLFLFCAIFTVSLLGTLALPAEATDVTAFENPLGTGVGLRTIIQNIIAFLIGLAAFVSLAAIVYGGFRLILGAVSSDQEVARAKQIIYWAVIGLVVIGMGAAILEVVQFIL
;
A
#
# COMPACT_ATOMS: atom_id res chain seq x y z
N MET A 1 4.40 -10.19 18.71
CA MET A 1 3.24 -9.96 17.80
C MET A 1 2.35 -8.84 18.34
N ASP A 2 2.02 -8.92 19.63
CA ASP A 2 1.53 -7.89 20.55
C ASP A 2 1.96 -6.44 20.22
N LYS A 3 3.26 -6.10 20.17
CA LYS A 3 3.69 -4.70 19.88
C LYS A 3 3.33 -4.18 18.49
N PHE A 4 3.30 -5.05 17.48
CA PHE A 4 2.96 -4.67 16.11
C PHE A 4 1.46 -4.49 15.91
N LEU A 5 0.65 -5.32 16.60
CA LEU A 5 -0.80 -5.21 16.64
C LEU A 5 -1.27 -3.90 17.30
N PHE A 6 -0.60 -3.49 18.39
CA PHE A 6 -0.87 -2.19 19.03
C PHE A 6 -0.55 -1.00 18.12
N LEU A 7 0.57 -1.08 17.39
CA LEU A 7 0.99 -0.02 16.45
C LEU A 7 0.06 0.05 15.23
N PHE A 8 -0.43 -1.08 14.75
CA PHE A 8 -1.46 -1.19 13.68
C PHE A 8 -2.81 -0.62 14.11
N CYS A 9 -3.26 -0.91 15.34
CA CYS A 9 -4.52 -0.38 15.88
C CYS A 9 -4.44 1.14 16.10
N ALA A 10 -3.30 1.65 16.57
CA ALA A 10 -3.08 3.08 16.75
C ALA A 10 -3.16 3.86 15.42
N ILE A 11 -2.57 3.34 14.35
CA ILE A 11 -2.62 3.98 13.01
C ILE A 11 -4.05 3.93 12.44
N PHE A 12 -4.78 2.82 12.62
CA PHE A 12 -6.16 2.69 12.17
C PHE A 12 -7.11 3.66 12.90
N THR A 13 -6.92 3.86 14.22
CA THR A 13 -7.72 4.82 15.01
C THR A 13 -7.43 6.27 14.67
N VAL A 14 -6.18 6.62 14.32
CA VAL A 14 -5.81 7.98 13.89
C VAL A 14 -6.41 8.30 12.53
N SER A 15 -6.45 7.34 11.61
CA SER A 15 -7.08 7.52 10.29
C SER A 15 -8.61 7.64 10.38
N LEU A 16 -9.25 6.98 11.34
CA LEU A 16 -10.70 7.05 11.57
C LEU A 16 -11.13 8.35 12.27
N LEU A 17 -10.27 8.95 13.09
CA LEU A 17 -10.55 10.22 13.77
C LEU A 17 -10.32 11.44 12.87
N GLY A 18 -9.45 11.31 11.86
CA GLY A 18 -9.14 12.38 10.89
C GLY A 18 -10.27 12.68 9.90
N THR A 19 -11.26 11.80 9.73
CA THR A 19 -12.40 11.99 8.82
C THR A 19 -13.60 12.71 9.46
N LEU A 20 -13.50 13.12 10.74
CA LEU A 20 -14.59 13.78 11.48
C LEU A 20 -14.49 15.32 11.54
N ALA A 21 -13.71 15.96 10.67
CA ALA A 21 -13.61 17.41 10.58
C ALA A 21 -13.95 17.90 9.17
N LEU A 22 -15.20 18.33 8.99
CA LEU A 22 -15.60 19.26 7.92
C LEU A 22 -15.27 20.67 8.40
N PRO A 23 -14.54 21.47 7.61
CA PRO A 23 -15.23 22.29 6.62
C PRO A 23 -14.56 22.28 5.24
N ALA A 24 -15.41 22.32 4.22
CA ALA A 24 -15.04 22.53 2.83
C ALA A 24 -14.69 24.01 2.61
N GLU A 25 -13.47 24.29 2.19
CA GLU A 25 -13.06 25.59 1.66
C GLU A 25 -12.82 25.44 0.16
N ALA A 26 -13.78 25.90 -0.64
CA ALA A 26 -13.65 26.00 -2.08
C ALA A 26 -12.64 27.11 -2.41
N THR A 27 -11.45 26.75 -2.87
CA THR A 27 -10.50 27.70 -3.45
C THR A 27 -10.62 27.68 -4.96
N ASP A 28 -11.46 28.58 -5.46
CA ASP A 28 -11.50 29.00 -6.86
C ASP A 28 -10.18 29.73 -7.19
N VAL A 29 -9.22 28.97 -7.75
CA VAL A 29 -7.98 29.52 -8.30
C VAL A 29 -8.15 29.62 -9.81
N THR A 30 -8.22 30.86 -10.28
CA THR A 30 -8.19 31.28 -11.68
C THR A 30 -7.37 30.33 -12.56
N ALA A 31 -8.06 29.62 -13.45
CA ALA A 31 -7.52 28.51 -14.24
C ALA A 31 -6.41 28.96 -15.20
N PHE A 32 -5.16 28.63 -14.87
CA PHE A 32 -4.11 28.46 -15.86
C PHE A 32 -4.38 27.14 -16.60
N GLU A 33 -4.87 27.21 -17.84
CA GLU A 33 -5.03 26.03 -18.68
C GLU A 33 -3.66 25.46 -19.06
N ASN A 34 -3.31 24.33 -18.46
CA ASN A 34 -2.10 23.59 -18.77
C ASN A 34 -2.22 22.97 -20.18
N PRO A 35 -1.27 23.20 -21.12
CA PRO A 35 -1.31 22.65 -22.47
C PRO A 35 -1.20 21.11 -22.55
N LEU A 36 -1.04 20.43 -21.40
CA LEU A 36 -1.10 18.97 -21.27
C LEU A 36 -2.52 18.46 -20.91
N GLY A 37 -3.50 19.36 -20.80
CA GLY A 37 -4.89 19.08 -20.45
C GLY A 37 -5.33 19.68 -19.12
N THR A 38 -6.60 20.07 -19.03
CA THR A 38 -7.24 20.60 -17.83
C THR A 38 -7.16 19.57 -16.69
N GLY A 39 -6.50 19.93 -15.58
CA GLY A 39 -6.33 19.03 -14.42
C GLY A 39 -5.08 18.13 -14.43
N VAL A 40 -4.23 18.20 -15.46
CA VAL A 40 -2.97 17.43 -15.52
C VAL A 40 -1.83 18.21 -14.84
N GLY A 41 -1.91 18.40 -13.53
CA GLY A 41 -0.83 19.02 -12.75
C GLY A 41 0.33 18.04 -12.50
N LEU A 42 1.49 18.55 -12.08
CA LEU A 42 2.61 17.73 -11.56
C LEU A 42 2.12 16.71 -10.51
N ARG A 43 1.13 17.11 -9.71
CA ARG A 43 0.45 16.26 -8.72
C ARG A 43 -0.22 15.03 -9.34
N THR A 44 -0.97 15.20 -10.42
CA THR A 44 -1.71 14.12 -11.09
C THR A 44 -0.75 13.11 -11.72
N ILE A 45 0.35 13.58 -12.31
CA ILE A 45 1.38 12.71 -12.89
C ILE A 45 2.05 11.88 -11.80
N ILE A 46 2.44 12.52 -10.69
CA ILE A 46 3.05 11.82 -9.54
C ILE A 46 2.08 10.79 -8.95
N GLN A 47 0.81 11.14 -8.77
CA GLN A 47 -0.22 10.21 -8.28
C GLN A 47 -0.37 8.99 -9.20
N ASN A 48 -0.42 9.19 -10.51
CA ASN A 48 -0.57 8.09 -11.46
C ASN A 48 0.66 7.15 -11.45
N ILE A 49 1.87 7.70 -11.33
CA ILE A 49 3.10 6.91 -11.19
C ILE A 49 3.08 6.10 -9.90
N ILE A 50 2.70 6.71 -8.77
CA ILE A 50 2.63 6.00 -7.48
C ILE A 50 1.56 4.90 -7.53
N ALA A 51 0.38 5.17 -8.08
CA ALA A 51 -0.68 4.18 -8.24
C ALA A 51 -0.21 2.99 -9.09
N PHE A 52 0.52 3.26 -10.18
CA PHE A 52 1.12 2.22 -11.00
C PHE A 52 2.16 1.38 -10.22
N LEU A 53 3.05 2.04 -9.45
CA LEU A 53 4.04 1.35 -8.62
C LEU A 53 3.40 0.48 -7.53
N ILE A 54 2.32 0.96 -6.91
CA ILE A 54 1.53 0.21 -5.91
C ILE A 54 0.93 -1.05 -6.56
N GLY A 55 0.30 -0.90 -7.74
CA GLY A 55 -0.25 -2.03 -8.48
C GLY A 55 0.81 -3.07 -8.86
N LEU A 56 1.96 -2.61 -9.34
CA LEU A 56 3.09 -3.47 -9.70
C LEU A 56 3.65 -4.20 -8.46
N ALA A 57 3.85 -3.48 -7.35
CA ALA A 57 4.35 -4.05 -6.12
C ALA A 57 3.38 -5.08 -5.53
N ALA A 58 2.07 -4.82 -5.58
CA ALA A 58 1.05 -5.76 -5.14
C ALA A 58 1.08 -7.06 -5.97
N PHE A 59 1.24 -6.93 -7.29
CA PHE A 59 1.37 -8.08 -8.19
C PHE A 59 2.64 -8.90 -7.89
N VAL A 60 3.78 -8.25 -7.71
CA VAL A 60 5.05 -8.93 -7.34
C VAL A 60 4.93 -9.63 -5.99
N SER A 61 4.28 -8.99 -5.02
CA SER A 61 4.08 -9.57 -3.69
C SER A 61 3.20 -10.83 -3.76
N LEU A 62 2.13 -10.81 -4.56
CA LEU A 62 1.31 -11.99 -4.82
C LEU A 62 2.14 -13.12 -5.46
N ALA A 63 2.97 -12.81 -6.45
CA ALA A 63 3.87 -13.79 -7.07
C ALA A 63 4.87 -14.38 -6.06
N ALA A 64 5.39 -13.57 -5.14
CA ALA A 64 6.29 -14.02 -4.08
C ALA A 64 5.59 -14.96 -3.06
N ILE A 65 4.32 -14.71 -2.74
CA ILE A 65 3.51 -15.61 -1.91
C ILE A 65 3.33 -16.96 -2.61
N VAL A 66 2.99 -16.96 -3.90
CA VAL A 66 2.83 -18.19 -4.69
C VAL A 66 4.14 -18.96 -4.76
N TYR A 67 5.26 -18.29 -5.07
CA TYR A 67 6.59 -18.90 -5.09
C TYR A 67 6.99 -19.48 -3.72
N GLY A 68 6.74 -18.73 -2.64
CA GLY A 68 6.97 -19.19 -1.27
C GLY A 68 6.12 -20.40 -0.91
N GLY A 69 4.86 -20.44 -1.36
CA GLY A 69 3.93 -21.56 -1.18
C GLY A 69 4.41 -22.84 -1.87
N PHE A 70 4.83 -22.76 -3.13
CA PHE A 70 5.42 -23.90 -3.83
C PHE A 70 6.68 -24.40 -3.14
N ARG A 71 7.57 -23.48 -2.70
CA ARG A 71 8.77 -23.85 -1.95
C ARG A 71 8.46 -24.49 -0.60
N LEU A 72 7.36 -24.10 0.06
CA LEU A 72 6.93 -24.69 1.32
C LEU A 72 6.50 -26.14 1.14
N ILE A 73 5.76 -26.45 0.07
CA ILE A 73 5.30 -27.81 -0.26
C ILE A 73 6.48 -28.70 -0.67
N LEU A 74 7.35 -28.21 -1.57
CA LEU A 74 8.50 -28.97 -2.07
C LEU A 74 9.60 -29.12 -1.00
N GLY A 75 9.82 -28.08 -0.18
CA GLY A 75 10.80 -28.08 0.90
C GLY A 75 10.43 -29.00 2.06
N ALA A 76 9.13 -29.27 2.28
CA ALA A 76 8.66 -30.21 3.30
C ALA A 76 9.14 -31.66 3.07
N VAL A 77 9.49 -31.99 1.82
CA VAL A 77 10.06 -33.30 1.46
C VAL A 77 11.58 -33.34 1.71
N SER A 78 12.23 -32.17 1.79
CA SER A 78 13.69 -32.03 1.72
C SER A 78 14.35 -31.88 3.09
N SER A 79 13.92 -30.90 3.89
CA SER A 79 14.43 -30.66 5.25
C SER A 79 13.63 -29.56 5.97
N ASP A 80 13.62 -29.59 7.31
CA ASP A 80 12.99 -28.55 8.14
C ASP A 80 13.58 -27.14 7.89
N GLN A 81 14.85 -27.07 7.47
CA GLN A 81 15.51 -25.79 7.20
C GLN A 81 14.93 -25.09 5.96
N GLU A 82 14.58 -25.84 4.92
CA GLU A 82 13.95 -25.28 3.71
C GLU A 82 12.51 -24.83 3.98
N VAL A 83 11.78 -25.55 4.84
CA VAL A 83 10.45 -25.16 5.30
C VAL A 83 10.51 -23.85 6.10
N ALA A 84 11.50 -23.70 6.98
CA ALA A 84 11.69 -22.46 7.74
C ALA A 84 11.96 -21.25 6.83
N ARG A 85 12.80 -21.42 5.80
CA ARG A 85 13.05 -20.37 4.80
C ARG A 85 11.82 -20.04 3.97
N ALA A 86 11.05 -21.04 3.53
CA ALA A 86 9.83 -20.82 2.78
C ALA A 86 8.79 -20.03 3.59
N LYS A 87 8.63 -20.36 4.89
CA LYS A 87 7.76 -19.60 5.81
C LYS A 87 8.22 -18.16 5.97
N GLN A 88 9.54 -17.91 6.06
CA GLN A 88 10.06 -16.55 6.11
C GLN A 88 9.74 -15.76 4.85
N ILE A 89 9.88 -16.36 3.66
CA ILE A 89 9.55 -15.70 2.38
C ILE A 89 8.07 -15.28 2.36
N ILE A 90 7.17 -16.20 2.73
CA ILE A 90 5.73 -15.91 2.79
C ILE A 90 5.46 -14.80 3.81
N TYR A 91 6.08 -14.85 4.99
CA TYR A 91 5.91 -13.85 6.03
C TYR A 91 6.33 -12.46 5.56
N TRP A 92 7.48 -12.35 4.90
CA TRP A 92 7.96 -11.08 4.33
C TRP A 92 7.10 -10.59 3.16
N ALA A 93 6.59 -11.50 2.33
CA ALA A 93 5.68 -11.14 1.24
C ALA A 93 4.34 -10.59 1.78
N VAL A 94 3.77 -11.23 2.81
CA VAL A 94 2.56 -10.74 3.48
C VAL A 94 2.79 -9.36 4.10
N ILE A 95 3.92 -9.14 4.77
CA ILE A 95 4.27 -7.82 5.30
C ILE A 95 4.37 -6.78 4.17
N GLY A 96 5.04 -7.11 3.07
CA GLY A 96 5.14 -6.23 1.90
C GLY A 96 3.76 -5.85 1.36
N LEU A 97 2.85 -6.81 1.27
CA LEU A 97 1.47 -6.57 0.82
C LEU A 97 0.71 -5.63 1.78
N VAL A 98 0.87 -5.81 3.09
CA VAL A 98 0.27 -4.92 4.10
C VAL A 98 0.82 -3.51 3.98
N VAL A 99 2.13 -3.35 3.83
CA VAL A 99 2.78 -2.02 3.67
C VAL A 99 2.27 -1.30 2.42
N ILE A 100 2.13 -2.01 1.30
CA ILE A 100 1.59 -1.46 0.06
C ILE A 100 0.12 -1.03 0.26
N GLY A 101 -0.68 -1.87 0.92
CA GLY A 101 -2.07 -1.54 1.25
C GLY A 101 -2.20 -0.31 2.14
N MET A 102 -1.30 -0.13 3.11
CA MET A 102 -1.24 1.08 3.93
C MET A 102 -0.85 2.32 3.11
N GLY A 103 0.10 2.17 2.18
CA GLY A 103 0.45 3.25 1.24
C GLY A 103 -0.73 3.70 0.40
N ALA A 104 -1.54 2.77 -0.11
CA ALA A 104 -2.75 3.08 -0.86
C ALA A 104 -3.80 3.80 0.00
N ALA A 105 -4.02 3.36 1.24
CA ALA A 105 -4.93 4.02 2.17
C ALA A 105 -4.53 5.47 2.46
N ILE A 106 -3.23 5.76 2.57
CA ILE A 106 -2.74 7.14 2.75
C ILE A 106 -3.06 8.01 1.52
N LEU A 107 -2.97 7.46 0.31
CA LEU A 107 -3.32 8.21 -0.90
C LEU A 107 -4.80 8.57 -0.93
N GLU A 108 -5.68 7.65 -0.54
CA GLU A 108 -7.12 7.91 -0.45
C GLU A 108 -7.42 9.00 0.59
N VAL A 109 -6.75 8.97 1.75
CA VAL A 109 -6.88 10.02 2.77
C VAL A 109 -6.40 11.38 2.23
N VAL A 110 -5.27 11.41 1.52
CA VAL A 110 -4.74 12.66 0.94
C VAL A 110 -5.67 13.21 -0.15
N GLN A 111 -6.25 12.34 -0.98
CA GLN A 111 -7.23 12.74 -2.00
C GLN A 111 -8.57 13.17 -1.39
N PHE A 112 -8.93 12.65 -0.23
CA PHE A 112 -10.12 13.08 0.49
C PHE A 112 -9.95 14.45 1.15
N ILE A 113 -8.73 14.79 1.59
CA ILE A 113 -8.42 16.07 2.25
C ILE A 113 -8.21 17.23 1.26
N LEU A 114 -7.76 16.94 0.04
CA LEU A 114 -7.55 17.92 -1.04
C LEU A 114 -8.83 18.17 -1.84
#